data_AF-A0AAW1U1X4-F1
#
_entry.id   AF-A0AAW1U1X4-F1
#
_cell.length_a   1.000
_cell.length_b   1.000
_cell.length_c   1.000
_cell.angle_alpha   90.00
_cell.angle_beta   90.00
_cell.angle_gamma   90.00
#
_symmetry.space_group_name_H-M   'P 1'
#
loop_
_entity.id
_entity.type
_entity.pdbx_description
1 polymer ?
#
loop_
_entity_poly.entity_id
_entity_poly.type
_entity_poly.pdbx_seq_one_letter_code
_entity_poly.pdbx_strand_id
1 'polypeptide(L)'
;MVKKLNREAAVINLDPANENMSYIPKINIMELITAEEAMKTLNLGPNGALMYCMEYLEENFDWLLNQLLQIKNCYLIFDLPGQVELYTHHNSIKNICEKLQKLNYHFCCVHMVDSHYCSDPSKFISTLLLSLSTMMQIGLPHVNVLTKVA
;
A
#
# COMPACT_ATOMS: atom_id res chain seq x y z
N MET A 1 1.36 19.11 -3.85
CA MET A 1 0.05 19.67 -3.44
C MET A 1 0.01 19.97 -1.94
N VAL A 2 0.41 19.04 -1.07
CA VAL A 2 0.36 19.20 0.40
C VAL A 2 1.29 20.31 0.93
N LYS A 3 2.55 20.39 0.45
CA LYS A 3 3.47 21.50 0.77
C LYS A 3 2.95 22.88 0.35
N LYS A 4 2.20 22.97 -0.76
CA LYS A 4 1.59 24.24 -1.22
C LYS A 4 0.43 24.70 -0.33
N LEU A 5 -0.14 23.79 0.46
CA LEU A 5 -1.19 24.06 1.45
C LEU A 5 -0.61 24.22 2.87
N ASN A 6 0.72 24.36 3.00
CA ASN A 6 1.44 24.46 4.27
C ASN A 6 1.17 23.29 5.24
N ARG A 7 0.91 22.10 4.69
CA ARG A 7 0.71 20.86 5.43
C ARG A 7 1.94 19.97 5.24
N GLU A 8 2.42 19.39 6.32
CA GLU A 8 3.50 18.40 6.25
C GLU A 8 2.92 17.02 5.91
N ALA A 9 3.70 16.22 5.17
CA ALA A 9 3.38 14.84 4.89
C ALA A 9 4.63 13.97 5.00
N ALA A 10 4.49 12.81 5.63
CA ALA A 10 5.50 11.77 5.69
C ALA A 10 5.09 10.63 4.75
N VAL A 11 6.02 10.20 3.90
CA VAL A 11 5.81 9.04 3.01
C VAL A 11 6.32 7.79 3.72
N ILE A 12 5.54 6.73 3.70
CA ILE A 12 5.82 5.44 4.32
C ILE A 12 5.83 4.42 3.20
N ASN A 13 7.01 3.90 2.86
CA ASN A 13 7.13 2.85 1.86
C ASN A 13 6.86 1.49 2.51
N LEU A 14 5.77 0.84 2.09
CA LEU A 14 5.44 -0.54 2.40
C LEU A 14 5.58 -1.48 1.20
N ASP A 15 6.16 -1.01 0.08
CA ASP A 15 6.54 -1.89 -1.02
C ASP A 15 7.98 -2.44 -0.83
N PRO A 16 8.15 -3.75 -0.55
CA PRO A 16 9.45 -4.36 -0.29
C PRO A 16 10.27 -4.63 -1.56
N ALA A 17 9.73 -4.32 -2.75
CA ALA A 17 10.41 -4.45 -4.04
C ALA A 17 10.72 -3.08 -4.70
N ASN A 18 10.54 -1.97 -4.00
CA ASN A 18 10.68 -0.63 -4.55
C ASN A 18 12.14 -0.11 -4.50
N GLU A 19 12.98 -0.58 -5.43
CA GLU A 19 14.42 -0.24 -5.45
C GLU A 19 14.73 1.18 -5.98
N ASN A 20 13.86 1.74 -6.82
CA ASN A 20 14.11 3.01 -7.53
C ASN A 20 13.14 4.12 -7.11
N MET A 21 13.10 4.43 -5.81
CA MET A 21 12.20 5.46 -5.27
C MET A 21 12.58 6.86 -5.75
N SER A 22 11.59 7.60 -6.25
CA SER A 22 11.72 9.03 -6.61
C SER A 22 11.48 9.99 -5.44
N TYR A 23 11.37 9.44 -4.22
CA TYR A 23 11.10 10.18 -2.98
C TYR A 23 11.93 9.59 -1.84
N ILE A 24 12.04 10.33 -0.74
CA ILE A 24 12.72 9.87 0.47
C ILE A 24 11.63 9.42 1.46
N PRO A 25 11.47 8.10 1.69
CA PRO A 25 10.52 7.62 2.69
C PRO A 25 11.00 7.99 4.10
N LYS A 26 10.04 8.27 4.99
CA LYS A 26 10.30 8.44 6.42
C LYS A 26 10.40 7.09 7.15
N ILE A 27 9.69 6.10 6.62
CA ILE A 27 9.65 4.71 7.06
C ILE A 27 9.76 3.85 5.80
N ASN A 28 10.64 2.85 5.81
CA ASN A 28 10.86 1.98 4.66
C ASN A 28 10.85 0.51 5.09
N ILE A 29 9.86 -0.26 4.64
CA ILE A 29 9.76 -1.71 4.92
C ILE A 29 11.02 -2.48 4.51
N MET A 30 11.77 -2.01 3.52
CA MET A 30 13.00 -2.66 3.07
C MET A 30 14.10 -2.67 4.15
N GLU A 31 13.98 -1.87 5.22
CA GLU A 31 14.84 -1.95 6.41
C GLU A 31 14.47 -3.14 7.33
N LEU A 32 13.24 -3.64 7.21
CA LEU A 32 12.73 -4.81 7.93
C LEU A 32 12.90 -6.10 7.11
N ILE A 33 12.44 -6.07 5.85
CA ILE A 33 12.51 -7.20 4.92
C ILE A 33 12.39 -6.72 3.47
N THR A 34 13.23 -7.28 2.58
CA THR A 34 13.12 -7.06 1.13
C THR A 34 12.50 -8.26 0.42
N ALA A 35 11.86 -8.01 -0.73
CA ALA A 35 11.34 -9.08 -1.58
C ALA A 35 12.46 -10.02 -2.06
N GLU A 36 13.64 -9.48 -2.38
CA GLU A 36 14.79 -10.27 -2.84
C GLU A 36 15.29 -11.24 -1.75
N GLU A 37 15.40 -10.79 -0.49
CA GLU A 37 15.77 -11.64 0.65
C GLU A 37 14.74 -12.75 0.89
N ALA A 38 13.44 -12.41 0.81
CA ALA A 38 12.37 -13.39 0.95
C ALA A 38 12.42 -14.45 -0.17
N MET A 39 12.64 -14.04 -1.43
CA MET A 39 12.79 -14.95 -2.56
C MET A 39 13.97 -15.91 -2.36
N LYS A 40 15.15 -15.40 -1.96
CA LYS A 40 16.36 -16.20 -1.79
C LYS A 40 16.26 -17.16 -0.61
N THR A 41 15.76 -16.69 0.53
CA THR A 41 15.73 -17.45 1.77
C THR A 41 14.68 -18.55 1.75
N LEU A 42 13.51 -18.28 1.14
CA LEU A 42 12.36 -19.18 1.16
C LEU A 42 12.12 -19.88 -0.20
N ASN A 43 12.98 -19.62 -1.19
CA ASN A 43 12.86 -20.15 -2.55
C ASN A 43 11.48 -19.85 -3.17
N LEU A 44 10.98 -18.64 -2.94
CA LEU A 44 9.69 -18.16 -3.44
C LEU A 44 9.82 -17.44 -4.77
N GLY A 45 8.78 -17.50 -5.59
CA GLY A 45 8.64 -16.61 -6.74
C GLY A 45 8.30 -15.17 -6.31
N PRO A 46 8.33 -14.18 -7.24
CA PRO A 46 8.16 -12.76 -6.92
C PRO A 46 6.87 -12.45 -6.14
N ASN A 47 5.72 -12.94 -6.61
CA ASN A 47 4.43 -12.69 -5.94
C ASN A 47 4.36 -13.38 -4.57
N GLY A 48 4.94 -14.58 -4.46
CA GLY A 48 5.02 -15.31 -3.18
C GLY A 48 5.86 -14.56 -2.15
N ALA A 49 6.98 -14.00 -2.57
CA ALA A 49 7.84 -13.20 -1.72
C ALA A 49 7.14 -11.91 -1.25
N LEU A 50 6.40 -11.22 -2.13
CA LEU A 50 5.63 -10.03 -1.74
C LEU A 50 4.54 -10.34 -0.71
N MET A 51 3.82 -11.46 -0.88
CA MET A 51 2.84 -11.92 0.13
C MET A 51 3.53 -12.19 1.47
N TYR A 52 4.63 -12.93 1.45
CA TYR A 52 5.40 -13.22 2.65
C TYR A 52 5.91 -11.95 3.35
N CYS A 53 6.39 -10.96 2.61
CA CYS A 53 6.82 -9.69 3.20
C CYS A 53 5.66 -8.96 3.92
N MET A 54 4.44 -9.03 3.39
CA MET A 54 3.27 -8.44 4.05
C MET A 54 2.85 -9.23 5.30
N GLU A 55 2.92 -10.56 5.27
CA GLU A 55 2.72 -11.41 6.44
C GLU A 55 3.77 -11.11 7.52
N TYR A 56 5.03 -11.00 7.12
CA TYR A 56 6.14 -10.71 8.01
C TYR A 56 5.99 -9.32 8.66
N LEU A 57 5.54 -8.32 7.91
CA LEU A 57 5.21 -6.99 8.45
C LEU A 57 4.04 -7.06 9.43
N GLU A 58 3.01 -7.86 9.15
CA GLU A 58 1.84 -8.02 10.03
C GLU A 58 2.23 -8.66 11.38
N GLU A 59 3.08 -9.69 11.34
CA GLU A 59 3.60 -10.35 12.54
C GLU A 59 4.54 -9.42 13.32
N ASN A 60 5.33 -8.60 12.62
CA ASN A 60 6.23 -7.61 13.21
C ASN A 60 5.59 -6.21 13.26
N PHE A 61 4.27 -6.13 13.46
CA PHE A 61 3.52 -4.87 13.44
C PHE A 61 4.08 -3.80 14.40
N ASP A 62 4.62 -4.23 15.54
CA ASP A 62 5.23 -3.33 16.53
C ASP A 62 6.40 -2.52 15.95
N TRP A 63 7.15 -3.08 14.99
CA TRP A 63 8.21 -2.34 14.29
C TRP A 63 7.63 -1.13 13.56
N LEU A 64 6.55 -1.33 12.79
CA LEU A 64 5.88 -0.25 12.06
C LEU A 64 5.28 0.77 13.03
N LEU A 65 4.61 0.29 14.08
CA LEU A 65 3.98 1.17 15.07
C LEU A 65 5.02 2.06 15.78
N ASN A 66 6.14 1.49 16.20
CA ASN A 66 7.19 2.23 16.89
C ASN A 66 7.77 3.35 16.02
N GLN A 67 7.94 3.12 14.72
CA GLN A 67 8.38 4.16 13.79
C GLN A 67 7.30 5.23 13.56
N LEU A 68 6.03 4.81 13.40
CA LEU A 68 4.91 5.74 13.22
C LEU A 68 4.73 6.68 14.41
N LEU A 69 4.93 6.21 15.65
CA LEU A 69 4.83 7.01 16.87
C LEU A 69 5.86 8.17 16.94
N GLN A 70 6.96 8.06 16.19
CA GLN A 70 7.97 9.13 16.10
C GLN A 70 7.52 10.28 15.19
N ILE A 71 6.50 10.05 14.37
CA ILE A 71 5.98 11.01 13.41
C ILE A 71 4.77 11.72 14.03
N LYS A 72 4.81 13.05 14.12
CA LYS A 72 3.74 13.86 14.73
C LYS A 72 3.25 14.95 13.78
N ASN A 73 1.97 15.29 13.89
CA ASN A 73 1.33 16.44 13.23
C ASN A 73 1.52 16.53 11.71
N CYS A 74 1.57 15.41 10.99
CA CYS A 74 1.63 15.40 9.53
C CYS A 74 0.70 14.34 8.93
N TYR A 75 0.41 14.50 7.64
CA TYR A 75 -0.31 13.48 6.87
C TYR A 75 0.60 12.30 6.58
N LEU A 76 0.07 11.10 6.69
CA LEU A 76 0.78 9.88 6.37
C LEU A 76 0.35 9.39 4.99
N ILE A 77 1.31 9.21 4.10
CA ILE A 77 1.09 8.67 2.76
C ILE A 77 1.75 7.29 2.73
N PHE A 78 0.94 6.25 2.71
CA PHE A 78 1.41 4.88 2.58
C PHE A 78 1.52 4.53 1.10
N ASP A 79 2.73 4.22 0.66
CA ASP A 79 2.96 3.59 -0.64
C ASP A 79 2.96 2.07 -0.45
N LEU A 80 2.06 1.38 -1.14
CA LEU A 80 1.80 -0.04 -0.95
C LEU A 80 2.20 -0.82 -2.22
N PRO A 81 2.49 -2.14 -2.11
CA PRO A 81 2.91 -2.92 -3.28
C PRO A 81 1.85 -2.94 -4.39
N GLY A 82 2.28 -2.90 -5.64
CA GLY A 82 1.36 -2.79 -6.80
C GLY A 82 0.61 -4.07 -7.20
N GLN A 83 0.90 -5.23 -6.59
CA GLN A 83 0.29 -6.51 -6.98
C GLN A 83 -1.14 -6.64 -6.44
N VAL A 84 -2.08 -6.95 -7.33
CA VAL A 84 -3.52 -6.95 -7.03
C VAL A 84 -3.89 -8.07 -6.05
N GLU A 85 -3.20 -9.20 -6.12
CA GLU A 85 -3.45 -10.40 -5.32
C GLU A 85 -3.36 -10.14 -3.81
N LEU A 86 -2.52 -9.17 -3.40
CA LEU A 86 -2.39 -8.73 -2.01
C LEU A 86 -3.66 -8.11 -1.45
N TYR A 87 -4.52 -7.59 -2.32
CA TYR A 87 -5.74 -6.88 -1.95
C TYR A 87 -7.03 -7.63 -2.32
N THR A 88 -6.93 -8.77 -2.99
CA THR A 88 -8.09 -9.61 -3.33
C THR A 88 -8.10 -10.94 -2.60
N HIS A 89 -6.93 -11.52 -2.32
CA HIS A 89 -6.81 -12.87 -1.76
C HIS A 89 -6.05 -12.94 -0.43
N HIS A 90 -5.43 -11.83 0.00
CA HIS A 90 -4.67 -11.77 1.24
C HIS A 90 -5.31 -10.82 2.26
N ASN A 91 -5.16 -11.15 3.55
CA ASN A 91 -5.74 -10.35 4.65
C ASN A 91 -4.73 -9.45 5.36
N SER A 92 -3.42 -9.60 5.14
CA SER A 92 -2.44 -8.84 5.94
C SER A 92 -2.57 -7.34 5.84
N ILE A 93 -2.79 -6.79 4.65
CA ILE A 93 -2.96 -5.35 4.49
C ILE A 93 -4.21 -4.87 5.25
N LYS A 94 -5.32 -5.61 5.13
CA LYS A 94 -6.55 -5.35 5.89
C LYS A 94 -6.28 -5.37 7.39
N ASN A 95 -5.63 -6.42 7.90
CA ASN A 95 -5.36 -6.59 9.33
C ASN A 95 -4.42 -5.50 9.86
N ILE A 96 -3.39 -5.11 9.10
CA ILE A 96 -2.50 -3.98 9.43
C ILE A 96 -3.30 -2.68 9.51
N CYS A 97 -4.16 -2.39 8.53
CA CYS A 97 -5.03 -1.22 8.53
C CYS A 97 -6.00 -1.23 9.73
N GLU A 98 -6.64 -2.36 10.04
CA GLU A 98 -7.54 -2.49 11.19
C GLU A 98 -6.81 -2.28 12.53
N LYS A 99 -5.60 -2.84 12.68
CA LYS A 99 -4.75 -2.60 13.87
C LYS A 99 -4.45 -1.11 14.02
N LEU A 100 -4.09 -0.41 12.94
CA LEU A 100 -3.85 1.04 12.98
C LEU A 100 -5.13 1.85 13.24
N GLN A 101 -6.28 1.45 12.69
CA GLN A 101 -7.55 2.13 12.96
C GLN A 101 -7.93 2.08 14.44
N LYS A 102 -7.70 0.94 15.12
CA LYS A 102 -7.89 0.80 16.57
C LYS A 102 -7.00 1.75 17.37
N LEU A 103 -5.87 2.18 16.80
CA LEU A 103 -4.94 3.16 17.36
C LEU A 103 -5.26 4.60 16.94
N ASN A 104 -6.49 4.85 16.47
CA ASN A 104 -7.02 6.17 16.10
C ASN A 104 -6.41 6.77 14.81
N TYR A 105 -5.81 5.94 13.95
CA TYR A 105 -5.44 6.35 12.59
C TYR A 105 -6.67 6.29 11.67
N HIS A 106 -6.90 7.37 10.93
CA HIS A 106 -8.03 7.47 10.01
C HIS A 106 -7.52 7.36 8.57
N PHE A 107 -7.96 6.35 7.85
CA PHE A 107 -7.48 6.05 6.50
C PHE A 107 -8.51 6.41 5.44
N CYS A 108 -8.00 6.77 4.27
CA CYS A 108 -8.71 6.77 3.01
C CYS A 108 -7.79 6.16 1.96
N CYS A 109 -8.27 5.14 1.25
CA CYS A 109 -7.51 4.49 0.20
C CYS A 109 -7.71 5.25 -1.11
N VAL A 110 -6.62 5.60 -1.78
CA VAL A 110 -6.64 6.17 -3.12
C VAL A 110 -6.34 5.05 -4.11
N HIS A 111 -7.38 4.55 -4.77
CA HIS A 111 -7.26 3.47 -5.73
C HIS A 111 -6.99 4.05 -7.12
N MET A 112 -5.76 3.86 -7.60
CA MET A 112 -5.29 4.42 -8.87
C MET A 112 -5.59 3.47 -10.02
N VAL A 113 -6.27 3.99 -11.03
CA VAL A 113 -6.61 3.28 -12.27
C VAL A 113 -5.92 3.98 -13.44
N ASP A 114 -5.22 3.22 -14.29
CA ASP A 114 -4.66 3.78 -15.53
C ASP A 114 -5.80 4.11 -16.51
N SER A 115 -5.86 5.35 -16.99
CA SER A 115 -6.93 5.82 -17.86
C SER A 115 -7.03 5.04 -19.18
N HIS A 116 -5.96 4.39 -19.62
CA HIS A 116 -5.98 3.54 -20.81
C HIS A 116 -7.00 2.40 -20.71
N TYR A 117 -7.23 1.84 -19.51
CA TYR A 117 -8.23 0.79 -19.30
C TYR A 117 -9.67 1.28 -19.47
N CYS A 118 -9.91 2.59 -19.41
CA CYS A 118 -11.24 3.17 -19.59
C CYS A 118 -11.60 3.41 -21.07
N SER A 119 -10.68 3.12 -22.00
CA SER A 119 -10.92 3.28 -23.45
C SER A 119 -11.79 2.17 -24.05
N ASP A 120 -11.88 1.01 -23.39
CA ASP A 120 -12.67 -0.13 -23.82
C ASP A 120 -13.76 -0.45 -22.78
N PRO A 121 -15.04 -0.64 -23.20
CA PRO A 121 -16.13 -0.90 -22.26
C PRO A 121 -15.92 -2.12 -21.35
N SER A 122 -15.38 -3.21 -21.90
CA SER A 122 -15.15 -4.46 -21.14
C SER A 122 -14.02 -4.28 -20.13
N LYS A 123 -12.94 -3.61 -20.51
CA LYS A 123 -11.86 -3.25 -19.58
C LYS A 123 -12.36 -2.32 -18.47
N PHE A 124 -13.16 -1.31 -18.83
CA PHE A 124 -13.72 -0.36 -17.86
C PHE A 124 -14.58 -1.05 -16.80
N ILE A 125 -15.52 -1.91 -17.22
CA ILE A 125 -16.35 -2.69 -16.29
C ILE A 125 -15.47 -3.59 -15.40
N SER A 126 -14.48 -4.25 -15.97
CA SER A 126 -13.56 -5.11 -15.21
C SER A 126 -12.81 -4.32 -14.13
N THR A 127 -12.36 -3.10 -14.45
CA THR A 127 -11.68 -2.24 -13.48
C THR A 127 -12.62 -1.72 -12.38
N LEU A 128 -13.88 -1.42 -12.71
CA LEU A 128 -14.88 -1.04 -11.71
C LEU A 128 -15.18 -2.19 -10.74
N LEU A 129 -15.33 -3.41 -11.26
CA LEU A 129 -15.54 -4.60 -10.43
C LEU A 129 -14.33 -4.87 -9.53
N LEU A 130 -13.12 -4.73 -10.07
CA LEU A 130 -11.90 -4.88 -9.29
C LEU A 130 -11.84 -3.83 -8.16
N SER A 131 -12.05 -2.56 -8.49
CA SER A 131 -12.08 -1.47 -7.50
C SER A 131 -13.07 -1.74 -6.37
N LEU A 132 -14.28 -2.19 -6.71
CA LEU A 132 -15.31 -2.53 -5.72
C LEU A 132 -14.90 -3.74 -4.87
N SER A 133 -14.36 -4.79 -5.50
CA SER A 133 -13.87 -5.98 -4.80
C SER A 133 -12.77 -5.62 -3.81
N THR A 134 -11.80 -4.79 -4.23
CA THR A 134 -10.72 -4.30 -3.38
C THR A 134 -11.24 -3.44 -2.23
N MET A 135 -12.21 -2.55 -2.50
CA MET A 135 -12.84 -1.73 -1.45
C MET A 135 -13.51 -2.59 -0.38
N MET A 136 -14.25 -3.62 -0.79
CA MET A 136 -14.91 -4.54 0.14
C MET A 136 -13.90 -5.38 0.94
N GLN A 137 -12.81 -5.83 0.30
CA GLN A 137 -11.80 -6.66 0.92
C GLN A 137 -10.99 -5.88 1.97
N ILE A 138 -10.50 -4.69 1.62
CA ILE A 138 -9.71 -3.85 2.54
C ILE A 138 -10.60 -3.20 3.62
N GLY A 139 -11.87 -2.92 3.32
CA GLY A 139 -12.80 -2.33 4.27
C GLY A 139 -12.54 -0.85 4.59
N LEU A 140 -11.88 -0.13 3.68
CA LEU A 140 -11.58 1.30 3.82
C LEU A 140 -12.42 2.15 2.85
N PRO A 141 -12.67 3.44 3.16
CA PRO A 141 -13.27 4.34 2.20
C PRO A 141 -12.31 4.56 1.02
N HIS A 142 -12.78 4.27 -0.19
CA HIS A 142 -12.00 4.36 -1.43
C HIS A 142 -12.32 5.64 -2.21
N VAL A 143 -11.26 6.27 -2.72
CA VAL A 143 -11.34 7.30 -3.76
C VAL A 143 -10.67 6.75 -5.00
N ASN A 144 -11.48 6.49 -6.03
CA ASN A 144 -10.98 6.03 -7.33
C ASN A 144 -10.44 7.21 -8.14
N VAL A 145 -9.19 7.10 -8.60
CA VAL A 145 -8.51 8.14 -9.36
C VAL A 145 -8.06 7.58 -10.70
N LEU A 146 -8.50 8.20 -11.79
CA LEU A 146 -7.95 7.96 -13.12
C LEU A 146 -6.61 8.67 -13.24
N THR A 147 -5.56 7.92 -13.54
CA THR A 147 -4.18 8.40 -13.68
C THR A 147 -3.76 8.40 -15.14
N LYS A 148 -2.67 9.11 -15.45
CA LYS A 148 -2.11 9.22 -16.81
C LYS A 148 -3.13 9.70 -17.85
N VAL A 149 -3.93 10.71 -17.48
CA VAL A 149 -5.01 11.28 -18.32
C VAL A 149 -4.46 12.25 -19.38
N ALA A 150 -3.15 12.31 -19.57
CA ALA A 150 -2.45 13.28 -20.43
C ALA A 150 -1.51 12.58 -21.40
#